data_AF-A0A3B4CPJ1-F1
#
_entry.id   AF-A0A3B4CPJ1-F1
#
_cell.length_a   1.000
_cell.length_b   1.000
_cell.length_c   1.000
_cell.angle_alpha   90.00
_cell.angle_beta   90.00
_cell.angle_gamma   90.00
#
_symmetry.space_group_name_H-M   'P 1'
#
loop_
_entity.id
_entity.type
_entity.pdbx_description
1 polymer ?
#
loop_
_entity_poly.entity_id
_entity_poly.type
_entity_poly.pdbx_seq_one_letter_code
_entity_poly.pdbx_strand_id
1 'polypeptide(L)'
;MSFRRGVVRQSKFRHVFAQAWKAEHCLDDVRVTRVTWEGPLCAANPKFIAVIVEAGGGGAFLVLPLTKSGRVDQSTPTVCGHAAPVLDIQWCPHDDNVIASASEDCTVKIWQIPDGGLTAPMTEAAVNLEGHSKRVGIVAWHPTALNILLTAGCDNLLCVWDVGTGELVYQLSDAHPDLIYSVSWNREGSVICTTCKDKALRVIDPRRGTVLKVREKAHEGTRPMRAVFLADGKILTTGFSRMSERQLALWDTKDLSEPMAVQEMDTSNGVLLPFYDPDTNMVYLCGKGDCTIRYFEVTDESPYVHFLSLYSSKEPQRGAGFLSKRGVDVNKCEIARFYKLHERKVEPISMTVPRKSDLFQGDLYPDTAGLEPSLLAEDWIAGQDAPPLLVSLSGGYTAPPSKSNTLRGRPKLLPQTNSSTASTASSAAASREMESEAMEQVQVGRETEGGVERVRKEDDQLSDILTEIRALRALVLAQGHRIDVLERQVARIEDGDV
;
A
#
# COMPACT_ATOMS: atom_id res chain seq x y z
N MET A 1 33.21 -42.90 10.88
CA MET A 1 32.82 -41.67 11.61
C MET A 1 33.58 -40.48 11.04
N SER A 2 32.87 -39.51 10.49
CA SER A 2 33.31 -38.11 10.45
C SER A 2 32.05 -37.28 10.20
N PHE A 3 31.28 -37.05 11.26
CA PHE A 3 30.29 -36.00 11.28
C PHE A 3 31.05 -34.68 11.10
N ARG A 4 31.11 -34.18 9.85
CA ARG A 4 31.42 -32.77 9.63
C ARG A 4 30.34 -32.02 10.41
N ARG A 5 30.73 -31.41 11.54
CA ARG A 5 29.91 -30.43 12.25
C ARG A 5 29.53 -29.38 11.21
N GLY A 6 28.31 -29.47 10.68
CA GLY A 6 27.79 -28.48 9.74
C GLY A 6 27.92 -27.12 10.41
N VAL A 7 28.59 -26.18 9.74
CA VAL A 7 28.64 -24.80 10.18
C VAL A 7 27.19 -24.34 10.20
N VAL A 8 26.62 -24.20 11.40
CA VAL A 8 25.26 -23.70 11.57
C VAL A 8 25.29 -22.25 11.11
N ARG A 9 24.55 -21.93 10.03
CA ARG A 9 24.40 -20.56 9.54
C ARG A 9 23.99 -19.67 10.71
N GLN A 10 24.76 -18.61 10.94
CA GLN A 10 24.42 -17.63 11.96
C GLN A 10 23.31 -16.72 11.41
N SER A 11 22.10 -16.89 11.95
CA SER A 11 20.98 -15.99 11.71
C SER A 11 20.47 -15.46 13.05
N LYS A 12 20.36 -14.14 13.16
CA LYS A 12 19.73 -13.50 14.34
C LYS A 12 18.23 -13.82 14.45
N PHE A 13 17.63 -14.33 13.37
CA PHE A 13 16.22 -14.72 13.31
C PHE A 13 15.98 -16.22 13.50
N ARG A 14 17.05 -17.01 13.71
CA ARG A 14 16.99 -18.47 13.90
C ARG A 14 16.00 -18.93 14.97
N HIS A 15 15.82 -18.10 16.01
CA HIS A 15 14.97 -18.38 17.17
C HIS A 15 13.73 -17.51 17.23
N VAL A 16 13.34 -16.86 16.11
CA VAL A 16 12.02 -16.23 16.00
C VAL A 16 10.97 -17.28 16.35
N PHE A 17 10.06 -16.91 17.25
CA PHE A 17 8.92 -17.74 17.59
C PHE A 17 7.64 -16.94 17.41
N ALA A 18 6.58 -17.66 17.05
CA ALA A 18 5.26 -17.12 16.86
C ALA A 18 4.40 -17.45 18.08
N GLN A 19 3.72 -16.45 18.64
CA GLN A 19 2.85 -16.62 19.79
C GLN A 19 1.47 -16.02 19.49
N ALA A 20 0.46 -16.89 19.49
CA ALA A 20 -0.93 -16.44 19.47
C ALA A 20 -1.29 -15.76 20.78
N TRP A 21 -2.03 -14.67 20.69
CA TRP A 21 -2.51 -13.95 21.86
C TRP A 21 -3.58 -14.76 22.60
N LYS A 22 -3.78 -14.44 23.89
CA LYS A 22 -4.86 -15.03 24.67
C LYS A 22 -6.22 -14.64 24.09
N ALA A 23 -7.23 -15.47 24.33
CA ALA A 23 -8.59 -15.27 23.81
C ALA A 23 -9.17 -13.89 24.15
N GLU A 24 -8.90 -13.36 25.34
CA GLU A 24 -9.34 -12.01 25.79
C GLU A 24 -8.81 -10.85 24.94
N HIS A 25 -7.74 -11.08 24.17
CA HIS A 25 -7.18 -10.10 23.24
C HIS A 25 -7.48 -10.41 21.77
N CYS A 26 -8.31 -11.44 21.49
CA CYS A 26 -8.83 -11.72 20.16
C CYS A 26 -10.11 -10.90 19.91
N LEU A 27 -10.53 -10.81 18.65
CA LEU A 27 -11.86 -10.33 18.31
C LEU A 27 -12.76 -11.52 18.02
N ASP A 28 -13.84 -11.67 18.76
CA ASP A 28 -14.81 -12.76 18.60
C ASP A 28 -16.10 -12.28 17.92
N ASP A 29 -16.87 -13.20 17.35
CA ASP A 29 -18.11 -12.95 16.59
C ASP A 29 -17.96 -12.07 15.33
N VAL A 30 -16.74 -11.94 14.80
CA VAL A 30 -16.49 -11.27 13.51
C VAL A 30 -16.87 -12.19 12.35
N ARG A 31 -17.97 -11.89 11.64
CA ARG A 31 -18.43 -12.69 10.49
C ARG A 31 -17.56 -12.44 9.24
N VAL A 32 -16.42 -13.12 9.15
CA VAL A 32 -15.51 -13.01 8.00
C VAL A 32 -16.21 -13.46 6.71
N THR A 33 -16.00 -12.72 5.62
CA THR A 33 -16.64 -13.02 4.33
C THR A 33 -16.42 -14.47 3.87
N ARG A 34 -17.47 -15.06 3.30
CA ARG A 34 -17.43 -16.38 2.67
C ARG A 34 -17.18 -16.33 1.16
N VAL A 35 -17.02 -15.14 0.59
CA VAL A 35 -16.73 -14.98 -0.84
C VAL A 35 -15.45 -15.75 -1.19
N THR A 36 -15.54 -16.51 -2.28
CA THR A 36 -14.40 -17.27 -2.81
C THR A 36 -13.51 -16.32 -3.61
N TRP A 37 -12.70 -15.56 -2.88
CA TRP A 37 -11.62 -14.74 -3.42
C TRP A 37 -10.30 -15.12 -2.76
N GLU A 38 -9.23 -15.07 -3.55
CA GLU A 38 -7.87 -15.38 -3.12
C GLU A 38 -7.17 -14.08 -2.73
N GLY A 39 -7.42 -13.59 -1.51
CA GLY A 39 -6.82 -12.37 -0.98
C GLY A 39 -6.63 -12.45 0.54
N PRO A 40 -5.95 -11.45 1.15
CA PRO A 40 -5.71 -11.43 2.59
C PRO A 40 -7.00 -11.33 3.42
N LEU A 41 -8.05 -10.69 2.89
CA LEU A 41 -9.34 -10.38 3.54
C LEU A 41 -9.25 -9.50 4.80
N CYS A 42 -8.04 -9.11 5.20
CA CYS A 42 -7.76 -8.29 6.37
C CYS A 42 -6.56 -7.39 6.09
N ALA A 43 -6.64 -6.15 6.55
CA ALA A 43 -5.55 -5.18 6.47
C ALA A 43 -5.39 -4.52 7.84
N ALA A 44 -4.16 -4.31 8.30
CA ALA A 44 -3.88 -3.70 9.59
C ALA A 44 -2.79 -2.64 9.48
N ASN A 45 -3.00 -1.51 10.14
CA ASN A 45 -2.03 -0.43 10.30
C ASN A 45 -1.89 -0.09 11.80
N PRO A 46 -1.07 0.89 12.21
CA PRO A 46 -0.85 1.16 13.63
C PRO A 46 -2.07 1.64 14.42
N LYS A 47 -3.16 2.06 13.74
CA LYS A 47 -4.39 2.54 14.39
C LYS A 47 -5.50 1.50 14.37
N PHE A 48 -5.66 0.81 13.26
CA PHE A 48 -6.87 0.05 12.96
C PHE A 48 -6.57 -1.34 12.38
N ILE A 49 -7.51 -2.23 12.61
CA ILE A 49 -7.68 -3.47 11.85
C ILE A 49 -8.95 -3.34 11.01
N ALA A 50 -8.85 -3.70 9.73
CA ALA A 50 -9.96 -3.80 8.81
C ALA A 50 -10.14 -5.25 8.36
N VAL A 51 -11.38 -5.75 8.34
CA VAL A 51 -11.72 -7.14 7.99
C VAL A 51 -12.92 -7.14 7.06
N ILE A 52 -12.82 -7.82 5.92
CA ILE A 52 -13.95 -7.98 5.00
C ILE A 52 -14.96 -8.95 5.65
N VAL A 53 -16.20 -8.49 5.81
CA VAL A 53 -17.25 -9.23 6.52
C VAL A 53 -18.40 -9.60 5.60
N GLU A 54 -19.20 -10.57 6.01
CA GLU A 54 -20.47 -10.87 5.36
C GLU A 54 -21.44 -9.68 5.49
N ALA A 55 -22.06 -9.32 4.37
CA ALA A 55 -23.15 -8.33 4.32
C ALA A 55 -24.42 -9.01 3.78
N GLY A 56 -25.58 -8.69 4.36
CA GLY A 56 -26.88 -9.20 3.91
C GLY A 56 -27.34 -8.65 2.56
N GLY A 57 -26.69 -7.59 2.08
CA GLY A 57 -26.84 -6.99 0.75
C GLY A 57 -25.66 -6.04 0.51
N GLY A 58 -25.16 -5.99 -0.73
CA GLY A 58 -23.97 -5.21 -1.08
C GLY A 58 -22.64 -5.79 -0.57
N GLY A 59 -21.68 -4.92 -0.31
CA GLY A 59 -20.38 -5.28 0.24
C GLY A 59 -20.03 -4.43 1.46
N ALA A 60 -19.46 -5.05 2.48
CA ALA A 60 -19.03 -4.35 3.69
C ALA A 60 -17.72 -4.88 4.25
N PHE A 61 -17.03 -4.01 4.98
CA PHE A 61 -15.90 -4.39 5.81
C PHE A 61 -15.99 -3.68 7.18
N LEU A 62 -15.52 -4.38 8.20
CA LEU A 62 -15.43 -3.90 9.57
C LEU A 62 -14.11 -3.16 9.74
N VAL A 63 -14.11 -2.04 10.47
CA VAL A 63 -12.89 -1.35 10.89
C VAL A 63 -12.96 -1.11 12.40
N LEU A 64 -11.97 -1.59 13.14
CA LEU A 64 -11.89 -1.45 14.59
C LEU A 64 -10.52 -0.89 15.00
N PRO A 65 -10.46 -0.06 16.06
CA PRO A 65 -9.18 0.30 16.69
C PRO A 65 -8.41 -0.95 17.14
N LEU A 66 -7.08 -0.95 17.01
CA LEU A 66 -6.23 -2.08 17.42
C LEU A 66 -6.36 -2.44 18.91
N THR A 67 -6.76 -1.47 19.74
CA THR A 67 -6.96 -1.66 21.18
C THR A 67 -8.25 -2.38 21.52
N LYS A 68 -9.19 -2.51 20.57
CA LYS A 68 -10.45 -3.22 20.79
C LYS A 68 -10.21 -4.73 20.78
N SER A 69 -10.73 -5.42 21.79
CA SER A 69 -10.72 -6.88 21.88
C SER A 69 -12.03 -7.41 22.49
N GLY A 70 -12.19 -8.73 22.48
CA GLY A 70 -13.37 -9.43 22.93
C GLY A 70 -14.45 -9.52 21.86
N ARG A 71 -15.69 -9.73 22.30
CA ARG A 71 -16.84 -9.94 21.44
C ARG A 71 -17.22 -8.68 20.67
N VAL A 72 -17.29 -8.78 19.35
CA VAL A 72 -17.77 -7.71 18.47
C VAL A 72 -19.28 -7.81 18.35
N ASP A 73 -19.99 -6.75 18.73
CA ASP A 73 -21.45 -6.71 18.62
C ASP A 73 -21.90 -6.68 17.16
N GLN A 74 -23.03 -7.34 16.84
CA GLN A 74 -23.56 -7.38 15.47
C GLN A 74 -24.02 -6.02 14.96
N SER A 75 -24.35 -5.08 15.86
CA SER A 75 -24.68 -3.69 15.54
C SER A 75 -23.45 -2.80 15.38
N THR A 76 -22.23 -3.35 15.50
CA THR A 76 -21.00 -2.58 15.30
C THR A 76 -21.02 -1.98 13.89
N PRO A 77 -20.83 -0.65 13.76
CA PRO A 77 -20.79 0.01 12.47
C PRO A 77 -19.75 -0.58 11.52
N THR A 78 -20.11 -0.65 10.24
CA THR A 78 -19.24 -1.10 9.16
C THR A 78 -19.14 -0.04 8.08
N VAL A 79 -18.13 -0.16 7.21
CA VAL A 79 -18.08 0.56 5.95
C VAL A 79 -18.89 -0.25 4.93
N CYS A 80 -19.93 0.35 4.36
CA CYS A 80 -21.00 -0.37 3.64
C CYS A 80 -21.56 0.36 2.41
N GLY A 81 -20.75 1.14 1.69
CA GLY A 81 -21.21 1.82 0.46
C GLY A 81 -21.01 1.06 -0.86
N HIS A 82 -20.52 -0.18 -0.85
CA HIS A 82 -20.40 -1.01 -2.06
C HIS A 82 -21.72 -1.74 -2.37
N ALA A 83 -22.06 -1.83 -3.66
CA ALA A 83 -23.28 -2.46 -4.14
C ALA A 83 -23.16 -3.98 -4.32
N ALA A 84 -21.94 -4.53 -4.22
CA ALA A 84 -21.65 -5.95 -4.28
C ALA A 84 -20.45 -6.29 -3.37
N PRO A 85 -20.12 -7.57 -3.13
CA PRO A 85 -19.11 -7.96 -2.16
C PRO A 85 -17.74 -7.30 -2.37
N VAL A 86 -17.11 -6.89 -1.26
CA VAL A 86 -15.74 -6.38 -1.25
C VAL A 86 -14.78 -7.56 -1.40
N LEU A 87 -13.80 -7.41 -2.29
CA LEU A 87 -12.82 -8.45 -2.64
C LEU A 87 -11.44 -8.17 -2.06
N ASP A 88 -11.06 -6.90 -1.96
CA ASP A 88 -9.76 -6.49 -1.43
C ASP A 88 -9.84 -5.16 -0.69
N ILE A 89 -8.96 -4.99 0.31
CA ILE A 89 -8.85 -3.78 1.13
C ILE A 89 -7.38 -3.52 1.47
N GLN A 90 -6.96 -2.25 1.40
CA GLN A 90 -5.59 -1.87 1.75
C GLN A 90 -5.52 -0.47 2.34
N TRP A 91 -4.84 -0.35 3.48
CA TRP A 91 -4.54 0.94 4.10
C TRP A 91 -3.54 1.73 3.24
N CYS A 92 -3.74 3.05 3.17
CA CYS A 92 -2.77 3.96 2.57
C CYS A 92 -1.47 3.92 3.39
N PRO A 93 -0.29 3.77 2.76
CA PRO A 93 0.99 3.78 3.47
C PRO A 93 1.32 5.14 4.08
N HIS A 94 0.72 6.22 3.55
CA HIS A 94 1.01 7.62 3.88
C HIS A 94 -0.05 8.28 4.79
N ASP A 95 -1.16 7.59 5.07
CA ASP A 95 -2.19 8.05 5.99
C ASP A 95 -2.88 6.86 6.69
N ASP A 96 -2.67 6.74 8.01
CA ASP A 96 -3.23 5.67 8.84
C ASP A 96 -4.76 5.72 8.99
N ASN A 97 -5.43 6.75 8.47
CA ASN A 97 -6.88 6.89 8.47
C ASN A 97 -7.50 6.65 7.08
N VAL A 98 -6.71 6.44 6.03
CA VAL A 98 -7.23 6.22 4.66
C VAL A 98 -7.15 4.75 4.29
N ILE A 99 -8.25 4.18 3.81
CA ILE A 99 -8.31 2.81 3.28
C ILE A 99 -8.98 2.78 1.91
N ALA A 100 -8.43 1.98 0.99
CA ALA A 100 -9.05 1.65 -0.28
C ALA A 100 -9.79 0.31 -0.19
N SER A 101 -10.92 0.18 -0.87
CA SER A 101 -11.65 -1.08 -1.04
C SER A 101 -12.03 -1.30 -2.50
N ALA A 102 -11.87 -2.53 -2.98
CA ALA A 102 -12.28 -2.97 -4.31
C ALA A 102 -13.40 -4.02 -4.23
N SER A 103 -14.32 -4.01 -5.19
CA SER A 103 -15.56 -4.79 -5.10
C SER A 103 -15.95 -5.48 -6.42
N GLU A 104 -16.86 -6.46 -6.27
CA GLU A 104 -17.61 -7.04 -7.38
C GLU A 104 -18.50 -6.06 -8.14
N ASP A 105 -18.77 -4.87 -7.57
CA ASP A 105 -19.54 -3.81 -8.24
C ASP A 105 -18.73 -3.02 -9.28
N CYS A 106 -17.51 -3.47 -9.59
CA CYS A 106 -16.58 -2.88 -10.55
C CYS A 106 -15.99 -1.52 -10.12
N THR A 107 -16.25 -1.08 -8.88
CA THR A 107 -15.73 0.19 -8.36
C THR A 107 -14.62 -0.02 -7.34
N VAL A 108 -13.77 1.00 -7.20
CA VAL A 108 -12.85 1.14 -6.07
C VAL A 108 -13.22 2.38 -5.29
N LYS A 109 -13.35 2.26 -3.97
CA LYS A 109 -13.77 3.35 -3.09
C LYS A 109 -12.68 3.66 -2.06
N ILE A 110 -12.51 4.94 -1.77
CA ILE A 110 -11.55 5.45 -0.80
C ILE A 110 -12.31 6.01 0.39
N TRP A 111 -11.89 5.63 1.60
CA TRP A 111 -12.58 5.94 2.84
C TRP A 111 -11.65 6.63 3.81
N GLN A 112 -12.13 7.71 4.43
CA GLN A 112 -11.46 8.38 5.54
C GLN A 112 -12.08 7.90 6.86
N ILE A 113 -11.35 7.07 7.60
CA ILE A 113 -11.79 6.52 8.88
C ILE A 113 -11.51 7.54 10.00
N PRO A 114 -12.52 7.92 10.80
CA PRO A 114 -12.31 8.81 11.96
C PRO A 114 -11.36 8.19 12.99
N ASP A 115 -10.63 9.04 13.71
CA ASP A 115 -9.91 8.59 14.90
C ASP A 115 -10.88 7.97 15.92
N GLY A 116 -10.47 6.87 16.54
CA GLY A 116 -11.35 6.07 17.41
C GLY A 116 -12.26 5.09 16.69
N GLY A 117 -12.30 5.10 15.36
CA GLY A 117 -13.09 4.18 14.54
C GLY A 117 -14.50 4.70 14.23
N LEU A 118 -15.36 3.84 13.69
CA LEU A 118 -16.70 4.22 13.27
C LEU A 118 -17.69 4.31 14.45
N THR A 119 -18.47 5.37 14.47
CA THR A 119 -19.60 5.56 15.41
C THR A 119 -20.97 5.30 14.76
N ALA A 120 -21.04 5.37 13.43
CA ALA A 120 -22.21 5.04 12.61
C ALA A 120 -21.76 4.36 11.30
N PRO A 121 -22.62 3.59 10.62
CA PRO A 121 -22.27 2.97 9.34
C PRO A 121 -21.82 4.01 8.31
N MET A 122 -20.73 3.71 7.60
CA MET A 122 -20.16 4.62 6.60
C MET A 122 -20.57 4.16 5.19
N THR A 123 -21.45 4.90 4.54
CA THR A 123 -21.98 4.58 3.20
C THR A 123 -21.40 5.46 2.10
N GLU A 124 -20.91 6.64 2.44
CA GLU A 124 -20.36 7.60 1.49
C GLU A 124 -18.83 7.51 1.46
N ALA A 125 -18.27 7.24 0.27
CA ALA A 125 -16.83 7.22 0.05
C ALA A 125 -16.31 8.64 -0.17
N ALA A 126 -15.08 8.91 0.25
CA ALA A 126 -14.41 10.19 -0.02
C ALA A 126 -14.09 10.36 -1.51
N VAL A 127 -13.75 9.24 -2.18
CA VAL A 127 -13.49 9.17 -3.62
C VAL A 127 -14.06 7.86 -4.16
N ASN A 128 -14.66 7.91 -5.33
CA ASN A 128 -15.18 6.76 -6.07
C ASN A 128 -14.44 6.68 -7.41
N LEU A 129 -13.77 5.56 -7.67
CA LEU A 129 -12.97 5.32 -8.86
C LEU A 129 -13.70 4.32 -9.74
N GLU A 130 -14.07 4.79 -10.94
CA GLU A 130 -14.85 4.04 -11.93
C GLU A 130 -14.05 3.97 -13.23
N GLY A 131 -13.75 2.76 -13.68
CA GLY A 131 -12.99 2.53 -14.91
C GLY A 131 -12.86 1.05 -15.29
N HIS A 132 -13.03 0.15 -14.31
CA HIS A 132 -13.15 -1.27 -14.60
C HIS A 132 -14.57 -1.63 -15.06
N SER A 133 -14.65 -2.56 -16.00
CA SER A 133 -15.91 -3.08 -16.56
C SER A 133 -16.35 -4.42 -15.93
N LYS A 134 -15.49 -4.98 -15.08
CA LYS A 134 -15.72 -6.20 -14.31
C LYS A 134 -15.21 -6.00 -12.88
N ARG A 135 -15.54 -6.95 -12.00
CA ARG A 135 -15.12 -6.92 -10.60
C ARG A 135 -13.64 -6.58 -10.42
N VAL A 136 -13.36 -5.72 -9.45
CA VAL A 136 -12.01 -5.30 -9.09
C VAL A 136 -11.61 -6.07 -7.85
N GLY A 137 -10.45 -6.73 -7.89
CA GLY A 137 -10.06 -7.65 -6.82
C GLY A 137 -8.63 -7.49 -6.34
N ILE A 138 -7.93 -6.46 -6.81
CA ILE A 138 -6.58 -6.11 -6.37
C ILE A 138 -6.51 -4.60 -6.23
N VAL A 139 -6.09 -4.13 -5.05
CA VAL A 139 -5.69 -2.74 -4.79
C VAL A 139 -4.24 -2.71 -4.30
N ALA A 140 -3.45 -1.78 -4.81
CA ALA A 140 -2.04 -1.63 -4.46
C ALA A 140 -1.64 -0.15 -4.41
N TRP A 141 -1.62 0.44 -3.21
CA TRP A 141 -1.11 1.80 -2.99
C TRP A 141 0.36 1.91 -3.40
N HIS A 142 0.73 3.06 -3.97
CA HIS A 142 2.10 3.36 -4.31
C HIS A 142 2.96 3.55 -3.05
N PRO A 143 4.15 2.93 -2.96
CA PRO A 143 4.94 2.93 -1.73
C PRO A 143 5.58 4.28 -1.40
N THR A 144 5.76 5.18 -2.36
CA THR A 144 6.57 6.40 -2.20
C THR A 144 5.90 7.69 -2.72
N ALA A 145 4.81 7.58 -3.47
CA ALA A 145 4.17 8.71 -4.12
C ALA A 145 2.79 8.90 -3.50
N LEU A 146 2.50 10.13 -3.12
CA LEU A 146 1.23 10.48 -2.50
C LEU A 146 0.07 10.20 -3.46
N ASN A 147 -1.03 9.66 -2.94
CA ASN A 147 -2.31 9.47 -3.64
C ASN A 147 -2.30 8.56 -4.87
N ILE A 148 -1.15 8.03 -5.29
CA ILE A 148 -1.12 7.07 -6.40
C ILE A 148 -1.62 5.70 -5.91
N LEU A 149 -2.65 5.19 -6.58
CA LEU A 149 -3.24 3.87 -6.32
C LEU A 149 -3.30 3.07 -7.61
N LEU A 150 -2.85 1.82 -7.56
CA LEU A 150 -3.04 0.86 -8.64
C LEU A 150 -4.20 -0.08 -8.33
N THR A 151 -5.01 -0.38 -9.35
CA THR A 151 -6.11 -1.34 -9.29
C THR A 151 -6.01 -2.35 -10.44
N ALA A 152 -6.45 -3.59 -10.20
CA ALA A 152 -6.56 -4.60 -11.24
C ALA A 152 -7.91 -5.33 -11.20
N GLY A 153 -8.54 -5.43 -12.37
CA GLY A 153 -9.86 -6.02 -12.53
C GLY A 153 -9.86 -7.38 -13.24
N CYS A 154 -10.99 -8.08 -13.16
CA CYS A 154 -11.26 -9.28 -13.97
C CYS A 154 -11.51 -8.97 -15.46
N ASP A 155 -11.45 -7.71 -15.86
CA ASP A 155 -11.33 -7.24 -17.23
C ASP A 155 -9.88 -7.27 -17.74
N ASN A 156 -8.94 -7.75 -16.90
CA ASN A 156 -7.51 -7.87 -17.18
C ASN A 156 -6.81 -6.52 -17.41
N LEU A 157 -7.45 -5.43 -16.98
CA LEU A 157 -6.87 -4.09 -17.01
C LEU A 157 -6.09 -3.83 -15.73
N LEU A 158 -4.98 -3.10 -15.87
CA LEU A 158 -4.37 -2.36 -14.77
C LEU A 158 -4.72 -0.89 -14.94
N CYS A 159 -5.21 -0.28 -13.87
CA CYS A 159 -5.50 1.15 -13.81
C CYS A 159 -4.66 1.80 -12.70
N VAL A 160 -4.06 2.95 -12.99
CA VAL A 160 -3.33 3.77 -12.03
C VAL A 160 -4.09 5.08 -11.87
N TRP A 161 -4.42 5.42 -10.64
CA TRP A 161 -5.25 6.55 -10.26
C TRP A 161 -4.45 7.56 -9.46
N ASP A 162 -4.73 8.85 -9.67
CA ASP A 162 -4.48 9.87 -8.68
C ASP A 162 -5.74 10.01 -7.82
N VAL A 163 -5.69 9.49 -6.60
CA VAL A 163 -6.81 9.52 -5.67
C VAL A 163 -7.16 10.95 -5.24
N GLY A 164 -6.22 11.89 -5.28
CA GLY A 164 -6.48 13.26 -4.86
C GLY A 164 -7.37 14.03 -5.83
N THR A 165 -7.25 13.72 -7.12
CA THR A 165 -8.11 14.27 -8.18
C THR A 165 -9.27 13.33 -8.55
N GLY A 166 -9.13 12.03 -8.28
CA GLY A 166 -10.05 10.99 -8.73
C GLY A 166 -9.84 10.59 -10.20
N GLU A 167 -8.75 11.04 -10.83
CA GLU A 167 -8.49 10.82 -12.25
C GLU A 167 -7.75 9.51 -12.52
N LEU A 168 -8.10 8.87 -13.64
CA LEU A 168 -7.36 7.76 -14.21
C LEU A 168 -6.13 8.31 -14.94
N VAL A 169 -4.94 8.03 -14.41
CA VAL A 169 -3.66 8.54 -14.93
C VAL A 169 -3.12 7.61 -16.01
N TYR A 170 -3.07 6.31 -15.74
CA TYR A 170 -2.57 5.31 -16.68
C TYR A 170 -3.52 4.11 -16.74
N GLN A 171 -3.72 3.58 -17.94
CA GLN A 171 -4.48 2.36 -18.17
C GLN A 171 -3.67 1.42 -19.07
N LEU A 172 -3.45 0.19 -18.62
CA LEU A 172 -2.74 -0.82 -19.37
C LEU A 172 -3.72 -1.92 -19.77
N SER A 173 -4.14 -1.92 -21.04
CA SER A 173 -5.09 -2.89 -21.61
C SER A 173 -4.44 -4.13 -22.17
N ASP A 174 -3.23 -3.99 -22.72
CA ASP A 174 -2.62 -5.05 -23.54
C ASP A 174 -1.48 -5.78 -22.82
N ALA A 175 -1.28 -5.50 -21.53
CA ALA A 175 -0.22 -6.12 -20.73
C ALA A 175 -0.54 -7.60 -20.38
N HIS A 176 -1.82 -7.97 -20.29
CA HIS A 176 -2.26 -9.26 -19.78
C HIS A 176 -3.37 -9.90 -20.64
N PRO A 177 -3.14 -11.10 -21.19
CA PRO A 177 -4.14 -11.79 -22.02
C PRO A 177 -5.22 -12.53 -21.21
N ASP A 178 -5.04 -12.70 -19.90
CA ASP A 178 -5.96 -13.43 -19.02
C ASP A 178 -5.90 -12.83 -17.59
N LEU A 179 -6.61 -13.44 -16.64
CA LEU A 179 -6.80 -12.95 -15.29
C LEU A 179 -5.49 -12.64 -14.56
N ILE A 180 -5.41 -11.42 -14.04
CA ILE A 180 -4.32 -10.96 -13.18
C ILE A 180 -4.54 -11.53 -11.77
N TYR A 181 -3.54 -12.23 -11.25
CA TYR A 181 -3.58 -12.90 -9.95
C TYR A 181 -2.95 -12.09 -8.83
N SER A 182 -1.94 -11.29 -9.12
CA SER A 182 -1.29 -10.41 -8.14
C SER A 182 -0.55 -9.28 -8.82
N VAL A 183 -0.39 -8.19 -8.07
CA VAL A 183 0.42 -7.02 -8.42
C VAL A 183 1.22 -6.62 -7.19
N SER A 184 2.48 -6.27 -7.36
CA SER A 184 3.33 -5.71 -6.31
C SER A 184 4.22 -4.62 -6.89
N TRP A 185 4.25 -3.46 -6.24
CA TRP A 185 5.23 -2.40 -6.49
C TRP A 185 6.61 -2.81 -6.01
N ASN A 186 7.67 -2.38 -6.72
CA ASN A 186 9.01 -2.41 -6.16
C ASN A 186 9.17 -1.34 -5.07
N ARG A 187 10.30 -1.37 -4.34
CA ARG A 187 10.53 -0.50 -3.18
C ARG A 187 10.37 1.00 -3.48
N GLU A 188 10.78 1.44 -4.67
CA GLU A 188 10.75 2.84 -5.08
C GLU A 188 9.45 3.23 -5.81
N GLY A 189 8.66 2.24 -6.24
CA GLY A 189 7.45 2.44 -7.03
C GLY A 189 7.70 2.76 -8.52
N SER A 190 8.91 2.52 -9.02
CA SER A 190 9.25 2.74 -10.43
C SER A 190 8.69 1.66 -11.36
N VAL A 191 8.52 0.43 -10.88
CA VAL A 191 7.99 -0.71 -11.64
C VAL A 191 7.08 -1.60 -10.79
N ILE A 192 6.25 -2.39 -11.45
CA ILE A 192 5.40 -3.42 -10.84
C ILE A 192 5.78 -4.81 -11.33
N CYS A 193 5.62 -5.81 -10.48
CA CYS A 193 5.62 -7.21 -10.88
C CYS A 193 4.19 -7.74 -10.82
N THR A 194 3.82 -8.50 -11.84
CA THR A 194 2.47 -9.04 -11.96
C THR A 194 2.52 -10.51 -12.33
N THR A 195 1.51 -11.25 -11.90
CA THR A 195 1.33 -12.64 -12.25
C THR A 195 -0.01 -12.87 -12.89
N CYS A 196 -0.06 -13.72 -13.91
CA CYS A 196 -1.26 -13.91 -14.73
C CYS A 196 -1.62 -15.41 -14.86
N LYS A 197 -2.88 -15.67 -15.18
CA LYS A 197 -3.42 -17.01 -15.45
C LYS A 197 -2.79 -17.70 -16.66
N ASP A 198 -2.16 -16.93 -17.55
CA ASP A 198 -1.29 -17.44 -18.62
C ASP A 198 0.05 -18.06 -18.11
N LYS A 199 0.24 -18.08 -16.78
CA LYS A 199 1.43 -18.57 -16.06
C LYS A 199 2.67 -17.70 -16.19
N ALA A 200 2.56 -16.48 -16.72
CA ALA A 200 3.70 -15.58 -16.85
C ALA A 200 3.82 -14.61 -15.66
N LEU A 201 5.08 -14.43 -15.24
CA LEU A 201 5.53 -13.34 -14.38
C LEU A 201 5.99 -12.19 -15.28
N ARG A 202 5.49 -10.97 -15.05
CA ARG A 202 5.87 -9.78 -15.82
C ARG A 202 6.42 -8.70 -14.92
N VAL A 203 7.45 -8.00 -15.37
CA VAL A 203 7.92 -6.73 -14.81
C VAL A 203 7.51 -5.63 -15.77
N ILE A 204 6.79 -4.62 -15.27
CA ILE A 204 6.12 -3.61 -16.09
C ILE A 204 6.47 -2.22 -15.54
N ASP A 205 6.77 -1.30 -16.44
CA ASP A 205 6.77 0.13 -16.15
C ASP A 205 5.33 0.65 -16.39
N PRO A 206 4.59 0.99 -15.33
CA PRO A 206 3.20 1.40 -15.47
C PRO A 206 3.04 2.79 -16.10
N ARG A 207 4.04 3.69 -15.98
CA ARG A 207 3.98 5.05 -16.55
C ARG A 207 4.11 5.01 -18.06
N ARG A 208 4.94 4.09 -18.56
CA ARG A 208 5.17 3.89 -20.00
C ARG A 208 4.19 2.90 -20.64
N GLY A 209 3.46 2.13 -19.82
CA GLY A 209 2.63 1.02 -20.29
C GLY A 209 3.45 -0.12 -20.92
N THR A 210 4.75 -0.21 -20.63
CA THR A 210 5.66 -1.16 -21.29
C THR A 210 5.96 -2.35 -20.39
N VAL A 211 5.78 -3.56 -20.92
CA VAL A 211 6.27 -4.78 -20.29
C VAL A 211 7.77 -4.88 -20.52
N LEU A 212 8.55 -4.68 -19.45
CA LEU A 212 10.02 -4.66 -19.51
C LEU A 212 10.59 -6.07 -19.60
N LYS A 213 10.02 -7.02 -18.85
CA LYS A 213 10.47 -8.42 -18.81
C LYS A 213 9.30 -9.37 -18.64
N VAL A 214 9.43 -10.56 -19.22
CA VAL A 214 8.45 -11.64 -19.12
C VAL A 214 9.18 -12.95 -18.83
N ARG A 215 8.72 -13.67 -17.82
CA ARG A 215 9.03 -15.08 -17.61
C ARG A 215 7.78 -15.89 -17.82
N GLU A 216 7.70 -16.57 -18.95
CA GLU A 216 6.65 -17.55 -19.21
C GLU A 216 6.83 -18.78 -18.32
N LYS A 217 5.71 -19.34 -17.83
CA LYS A 217 5.70 -20.54 -16.99
C LYS A 217 6.65 -20.42 -15.79
N ALA A 218 6.58 -19.30 -15.07
CA ALA A 218 7.34 -19.11 -13.83
C ALA A 218 7.11 -20.27 -12.84
N HIS A 219 5.89 -20.82 -12.85
CA HIS A 219 5.56 -22.12 -12.28
C HIS A 219 4.82 -22.95 -13.32
N GLU A 220 5.04 -24.27 -13.34
CA GLU A 220 4.43 -25.16 -14.35
C GLU A 220 2.94 -25.47 -14.06
N GLY A 221 2.52 -25.35 -12.81
CA GLY A 221 1.15 -25.60 -12.36
C GLY A 221 0.12 -24.65 -12.97
N THR A 222 -1.15 -25.02 -12.90
CA THR A 222 -2.28 -24.24 -13.44
C THR A 222 -3.00 -23.38 -12.40
N ARG A 223 -2.69 -23.59 -11.11
CA ARG A 223 -3.27 -22.86 -10.00
C ARG A 223 -2.69 -21.43 -9.90
N PRO A 224 -3.39 -20.50 -9.22
CA PRO A 224 -2.92 -19.13 -9.08
C PRO A 224 -1.55 -19.04 -8.43
N MET A 225 -0.77 -18.09 -8.91
CA MET A 225 0.53 -17.73 -8.34
C MET A 225 0.44 -16.35 -7.67
N ARG A 226 1.42 -16.02 -6.83
CA ARG A 226 1.62 -14.68 -6.27
C ARG A 226 3.06 -14.25 -6.52
N ALA A 227 3.30 -12.95 -6.65
CA ALA A 227 4.63 -12.37 -6.71
C ALA A 227 4.73 -11.13 -5.82
N VAL A 228 5.87 -10.97 -5.16
CA VAL A 228 6.23 -9.75 -4.43
C VAL A 228 7.66 -9.36 -4.75
N PHE A 229 7.91 -8.07 -4.88
CA PHE A 229 9.26 -7.54 -4.90
C PHE A 229 9.91 -7.62 -3.51
N LEU A 230 11.21 -7.87 -3.52
CA LEU A 230 12.07 -7.76 -2.35
C LEU A 230 12.76 -6.39 -2.33
N ALA A 231 13.35 -6.02 -1.18
CA ALA A 231 13.99 -4.71 -0.98
C ALA A 231 15.17 -4.45 -1.93
N ASP A 232 15.82 -5.51 -2.38
CA ASP A 232 16.95 -5.48 -3.32
C ASP A 232 16.53 -5.53 -4.81
N GLY A 233 15.22 -5.51 -5.08
CA GLY A 233 14.66 -5.58 -6.42
C GLY A 233 14.55 -6.97 -7.02
N LYS A 234 14.91 -8.04 -6.29
CA LYS A 234 14.57 -9.43 -6.67
C LYS A 234 13.06 -9.66 -6.54
N ILE A 235 12.56 -10.74 -7.13
CA ILE A 235 11.15 -11.13 -7.03
C ILE A 235 11.03 -12.49 -6.38
N LEU A 236 10.13 -12.61 -5.41
CA LEU A 236 9.75 -13.87 -4.81
C LEU A 236 8.36 -14.26 -5.29
N THR A 237 8.23 -15.48 -5.81
CA THR A 237 6.95 -16.02 -6.28
C THR A 237 6.53 -17.23 -5.47
N THR A 238 5.21 -17.35 -5.24
CA THR A 238 4.60 -18.59 -4.79
C THR A 238 3.71 -19.13 -5.90
N GLY A 239 3.71 -20.44 -6.08
CA GLY A 239 2.92 -21.08 -7.15
C GLY A 239 2.85 -22.58 -6.94
N PHE A 240 2.64 -23.30 -8.03
CA PHE A 240 2.45 -24.74 -7.98
C PHE A 240 3.30 -25.44 -9.03
N SER A 241 3.87 -26.59 -8.68
CA SER A 241 4.51 -27.51 -9.62
C SER A 241 3.47 -28.10 -10.58
N ARG A 242 3.93 -28.77 -11.63
CA ARG A 242 3.05 -29.55 -12.52
C ARG A 242 2.27 -30.63 -11.77
N MET A 243 2.87 -31.18 -10.72
CA MET A 243 2.27 -32.19 -9.84
C MET A 243 1.42 -31.59 -8.72
N SER A 244 1.13 -30.28 -8.77
CA SER A 244 0.35 -29.53 -7.78
C SER A 244 1.00 -29.42 -6.39
N GLU A 245 2.33 -29.48 -6.31
CA GLU A 245 3.05 -29.13 -5.08
C GLU A 245 3.21 -27.61 -4.99
N ARG A 246 2.98 -27.04 -3.82
CA ARG A 246 3.23 -25.62 -3.57
C ARG A 246 4.73 -25.36 -3.63
N GLN A 247 5.09 -24.34 -4.39
CA GLN A 247 6.46 -23.93 -4.64
C GLN A 247 6.66 -22.47 -4.24
N LEU A 248 7.86 -22.20 -3.74
CA LEU A 248 8.43 -20.89 -3.53
C LEU A 248 9.62 -20.75 -4.49
N ALA A 249 9.69 -19.67 -5.26
CA ALA A 249 10.83 -19.40 -6.13
C ALA A 249 11.35 -17.97 -5.95
N LEU A 250 12.67 -17.81 -6.04
CA LEU A 250 13.36 -16.52 -6.01
C LEU A 250 13.93 -16.23 -7.40
N TRP A 251 13.73 -15.02 -7.90
CA TRP A 251 14.12 -14.59 -9.24
C TRP A 251 14.97 -13.33 -9.17
N ASP A 252 16.07 -13.32 -9.94
CA ASP A 252 16.81 -12.08 -10.19
C ASP A 252 16.10 -11.31 -11.29
N THR A 253 15.74 -10.06 -11.03
CA THR A 253 15.11 -9.24 -12.07
C THR A 253 16.06 -8.89 -13.20
N LYS A 254 17.38 -9.01 -13.03
CA LYS A 254 18.35 -8.84 -14.13
C LYS A 254 18.23 -9.97 -15.14
N ASP A 255 18.07 -11.21 -14.67
CA ASP A 255 17.92 -12.41 -15.49
C ASP A 255 16.77 -13.29 -14.97
N LEU A 256 15.63 -13.27 -15.68
CA LEU A 256 14.46 -14.08 -15.35
C LEU A 256 14.44 -15.44 -16.08
N SER A 257 15.55 -15.85 -16.72
CA SER A 257 15.59 -17.10 -17.50
C SER A 257 15.46 -18.34 -16.61
N GLU A 258 16.05 -18.32 -15.42
CA GLU A 258 15.98 -19.40 -14.43
C GLU A 258 15.83 -18.82 -13.01
N PRO A 259 15.12 -19.52 -12.11
CA PRO A 259 15.02 -19.10 -10.72
C PRO A 259 16.37 -19.29 -10.01
N MET A 260 16.73 -18.34 -9.15
CA MET A 260 17.90 -18.43 -8.27
C MET A 260 17.77 -19.57 -7.26
N ALA A 261 16.55 -19.80 -6.78
CA ALA A 261 16.19 -20.88 -5.88
C ALA A 261 14.74 -21.28 -6.11
N VAL A 262 14.46 -22.58 -5.99
CA VAL A 262 13.11 -23.14 -5.93
C VAL A 262 13.04 -24.07 -4.74
N GLN A 263 12.03 -23.88 -3.90
CA GLN A 263 11.75 -24.73 -2.76
C GLN A 263 10.33 -25.27 -2.86
N GLU A 264 10.21 -26.58 -2.91
CA GLU A 264 8.93 -27.29 -2.80
C GLU A 264 8.52 -27.41 -1.33
N MET A 265 7.22 -27.34 -1.08
CA MET A 265 6.68 -27.25 0.28
C MET A 265 5.79 -28.44 0.63
N ASP A 266 4.55 -28.45 0.12
CA ASP A 266 3.56 -29.51 0.35
C ASP A 266 2.54 -29.56 -0.79
N THR A 267 1.64 -30.54 -0.78
CA THR A 267 0.63 -30.76 -1.83
C THR A 267 -0.73 -30.13 -1.51
N SER A 268 -0.78 -29.12 -0.63
CA SER A 268 -2.04 -28.47 -0.27
C SER A 268 -2.58 -27.60 -1.41
N ASN A 269 -3.89 -27.40 -1.44
CA ASN A 269 -4.55 -26.69 -2.54
C ASN A 269 -4.56 -25.15 -2.39
N GLY A 270 -4.36 -24.64 -1.17
CA GLY A 270 -4.48 -23.21 -0.86
C GLY A 270 -3.33 -22.40 -1.46
N VAL A 271 -3.66 -21.31 -2.15
CA VAL A 271 -2.67 -20.36 -2.68
C VAL A 271 -1.90 -19.74 -1.51
N LEU A 272 -0.57 -19.80 -1.55
CA LEU A 272 0.27 -19.18 -0.53
C LEU A 272 0.37 -17.68 -0.79
N LEU A 273 -0.04 -16.88 0.18
CA LEU A 273 0.16 -15.43 0.18
C LEU A 273 1.55 -15.13 0.78
N PRO A 274 2.46 -14.51 0.02
CA PRO A 274 3.73 -14.04 0.55
C PRO A 274 3.57 -12.66 1.22
N PHE A 275 3.95 -12.58 2.48
CA PHE A 275 4.12 -11.32 3.22
C PHE A 275 5.61 -11.09 3.43
N TYR A 276 6.16 -10.04 2.84
CA TYR A 276 7.58 -9.73 2.93
C TYR A 276 7.83 -8.53 3.84
N ASP A 277 8.75 -8.68 4.78
CA ASP A 277 9.27 -7.59 5.62
C ASP A 277 10.63 -7.12 5.08
N PRO A 278 10.69 -5.93 4.45
CA PRO A 278 11.92 -5.41 3.85
C PRO A 278 12.99 -5.02 4.87
N ASP A 279 12.65 -4.86 6.14
CA ASP A 279 13.59 -4.42 7.18
C ASP A 279 14.39 -5.59 7.75
N THR A 280 13.78 -6.77 7.75
CA THR A 280 14.38 -8.01 8.28
C THR A 280 14.74 -9.01 7.20
N ASN A 281 14.38 -8.75 5.94
CA ASN A 281 14.43 -9.70 4.82
C ASN A 281 13.72 -11.02 5.12
N MET A 282 12.66 -10.95 5.94
CA MET A 282 11.84 -12.11 6.25
C MET A 282 10.65 -12.21 5.33
N VAL A 283 10.33 -13.43 4.90
CA VAL A 283 9.11 -13.73 4.14
C VAL A 283 8.28 -14.74 4.91
N TYR A 284 6.99 -14.45 5.03
CA TYR A 284 6.01 -15.28 5.71
C TYR A 284 5.00 -15.78 4.67
N LEU A 285 4.75 -17.08 4.67
CA LEU A 285 3.84 -17.74 3.75
C LEU A 285 2.68 -18.35 4.52
N CYS A 286 1.47 -17.98 4.13
CA CYS A 286 0.25 -18.59 4.63
C CYS A 286 -0.82 -18.63 3.54
N GLY A 287 -1.57 -19.72 3.46
CA GLY A 287 -2.65 -19.89 2.50
C GLY A 287 -4.00 -20.08 3.17
N LYS A 288 -5.07 -19.73 2.46
CA LYS A 288 -6.43 -20.02 2.90
C LYS A 288 -6.61 -21.53 3.07
N GLY A 289 -7.13 -21.95 4.21
CA GLY A 289 -7.28 -23.35 4.60
C GLY A 289 -6.07 -23.94 5.34
N ASP A 290 -4.92 -23.25 5.38
CA ASP A 290 -3.78 -23.72 6.15
C ASP A 290 -3.97 -23.47 7.65
N CYS A 291 -3.41 -24.35 8.48
CA CYS A 291 -3.30 -24.13 9.92
C CYS A 291 -1.91 -23.59 10.33
N THR A 292 -1.07 -23.23 9.35
CA THR A 292 0.35 -22.89 9.58
C THR A 292 0.73 -21.58 8.90
N ILE A 293 1.68 -20.86 9.50
CA ILE A 293 2.39 -19.73 8.88
C ILE A 293 3.87 -20.11 8.87
N ARG A 294 4.44 -20.31 7.68
CA ARG A 294 5.86 -20.63 7.51
C ARG A 294 6.65 -19.37 7.28
N TYR A 295 7.88 -19.30 7.78
CA TYR A 295 8.71 -18.12 7.57
C TYR A 295 10.15 -18.47 7.26
N PHE A 296 10.71 -17.65 6.38
CA PHE A 296 12.01 -17.81 5.77
C PHE A 296 12.76 -16.49 5.87
N GLU A 297 14.08 -16.57 5.81
CA GLU A 297 14.97 -15.43 5.68
C GLU A 297 15.58 -15.45 4.29
N VAL A 298 15.54 -14.32 3.59
CA VAL A 298 16.18 -14.15 2.29
C VAL A 298 17.54 -13.48 2.47
N THR A 299 18.57 -14.05 1.87
CA THR A 299 19.95 -13.55 1.91
C THR A 299 20.63 -13.73 0.56
N ASP A 300 21.79 -13.12 0.39
CA ASP A 300 22.63 -13.32 -0.80
C ASP A 300 23.49 -14.61 -0.72
N GLU A 301 23.41 -15.38 0.37
CA GLU A 301 24.12 -16.65 0.52
C GLU A 301 23.23 -17.82 0.09
N SER A 302 23.71 -18.63 -0.86
CA SER A 302 23.04 -19.88 -1.31
C SER A 302 22.65 -20.78 -0.11
N PRO A 303 21.43 -21.35 -0.06
CA PRO A 303 20.40 -21.41 -1.11
C PRO A 303 19.51 -20.16 -1.23
N TYR A 304 19.96 -19.00 -0.73
CA TYR A 304 19.32 -17.67 -0.76
C TYR A 304 18.08 -17.55 0.12
N VAL A 305 17.17 -18.51 0.03
CA VAL A 305 15.95 -18.58 0.85
C VAL A 305 16.13 -19.66 1.91
N HIS A 306 16.19 -19.24 3.17
CA HIS A 306 16.47 -20.11 4.31
C HIS A 306 15.23 -20.30 5.17
N PHE A 307 14.69 -21.52 5.21
CA PHE A 307 13.60 -21.84 6.13
C PHE A 307 14.05 -21.65 7.59
N LEU A 308 13.28 -20.90 8.38
CA LEU A 308 13.57 -20.69 9.79
C LEU A 308 12.74 -21.64 10.67
N SER A 309 11.42 -21.47 10.62
CA SER A 309 10.47 -22.24 11.41
C SER A 309 9.04 -22.01 10.88
N LEU A 310 8.06 -22.58 11.56
CA LEU A 310 6.65 -22.39 11.30
C LEU A 310 5.87 -22.17 12.59
N TYR A 311 4.83 -21.37 12.49
CA TYR A 311 3.73 -21.35 13.44
C TYR A 311 2.71 -22.43 13.04
N SER A 312 2.15 -23.12 14.02
CA SER A 312 1.08 -24.10 13.80
C SER A 312 -0.05 -23.90 14.80
N SER A 313 -1.27 -24.19 14.35
CA SER A 313 -2.51 -24.05 15.10
C SER A 313 -3.47 -25.18 14.72
N LYS A 314 -4.60 -25.29 15.43
CA LYS A 314 -5.59 -26.35 15.15
C LYS A 314 -6.61 -25.95 14.08
N GLU A 315 -6.89 -24.65 13.98
CA GLU A 315 -7.96 -24.13 13.13
C GLU A 315 -7.39 -23.56 11.82
N PRO A 316 -8.01 -23.83 10.67
CA PRO A 316 -7.58 -23.32 9.39
C PRO A 316 -7.88 -21.84 9.25
N GLN A 317 -6.96 -21.08 8.65
CA GLN A 317 -7.19 -19.66 8.38
C GLN A 317 -8.11 -19.44 7.18
N ARG A 318 -8.98 -18.44 7.26
CA ARG A 318 -9.79 -17.92 6.14
C ARG A 318 -9.06 -16.82 5.36
N GLY A 319 -8.13 -16.14 6.03
CA GLY A 319 -7.34 -15.02 5.55
C GLY A 319 -6.34 -14.59 6.63
N ALA A 320 -5.53 -13.58 6.34
CA ALA A 320 -4.55 -13.08 7.28
C ALA A 320 -4.26 -11.60 6.98
N GLY A 321 -4.33 -10.75 8.01
CA GLY A 321 -3.79 -9.40 7.96
C GLY A 321 -2.34 -9.38 8.44
N PHE A 322 -1.55 -8.46 7.90
CA PHE A 322 -0.17 -8.21 8.33
C PHE A 322 -0.05 -6.77 8.80
N LEU A 323 0.43 -6.58 10.03
CA LEU A 323 0.60 -5.26 10.61
C LEU A 323 1.82 -4.56 10.00
N SER A 324 1.64 -3.34 9.51
CA SER A 324 2.75 -2.49 9.06
C SER A 324 3.83 -2.35 10.15
N LYS A 325 5.11 -2.21 9.76
CA LYS A 325 6.23 -2.14 10.70
C LYS A 325 6.04 -1.12 11.82
N ARG A 326 5.49 0.06 11.50
CA ARG A 326 5.19 1.13 12.45
C ARG A 326 4.27 0.69 13.62
N GLY A 327 3.51 -0.40 13.47
CA GLY A 327 2.59 -0.88 14.50
C GLY A 327 3.15 -1.96 15.45
N VAL A 328 4.37 -2.47 15.19
CA VAL A 328 4.94 -3.55 16.00
C VAL A 328 5.43 -3.05 17.36
N ASP A 329 5.35 -3.90 18.38
CA ASP A 329 5.85 -3.59 19.71
C ASP A 329 7.37 -3.80 19.80
N VAL A 330 8.12 -2.73 19.52
CA VAL A 330 9.59 -2.74 19.53
C VAL A 330 10.18 -3.07 20.90
N ASN A 331 9.47 -2.75 21.99
CA ASN A 331 9.94 -3.00 23.36
C ASN A 331 9.89 -4.49 23.69
N LYS A 332 9.01 -5.26 23.03
CA LYS A 332 8.92 -6.71 23.18
C LYS A 332 9.73 -7.49 22.15
N CYS A 333 10.55 -6.82 21.34
CA CYS A 333 11.25 -7.45 20.21
C CYS A 333 10.30 -8.14 19.23
N GLU A 334 9.06 -7.64 19.10
CA GLU A 334 8.12 -8.09 18.07
C GLU A 334 8.56 -7.54 16.71
N ILE A 335 8.83 -8.42 15.75
CA ILE A 335 9.29 -8.03 14.41
C ILE A 335 8.17 -8.03 13.37
N ALA A 336 7.10 -8.77 13.63
CA ALA A 336 5.90 -8.83 12.80
C ALA A 336 4.68 -9.25 13.64
N ARG A 337 3.49 -8.80 13.25
CA ARG A 337 2.22 -9.25 13.84
C ARG A 337 1.25 -9.64 12.74
N PHE A 338 0.70 -10.85 12.84
CA PHE A 338 -0.37 -11.33 11.99
C PHE A 338 -1.71 -11.17 12.70
N TYR A 339 -2.76 -10.88 11.93
CA TYR A 339 -4.14 -10.99 12.35
C TYR A 339 -4.77 -12.13 11.57
N LYS A 340 -4.69 -13.33 12.15
CA LYS A 340 -5.20 -14.54 11.52
C LYS A 340 -6.72 -14.55 11.58
N LEU A 341 -7.36 -14.67 10.41
CA LEU A 341 -8.81 -14.76 10.32
C LEU A 341 -9.24 -16.21 10.42
N HIS A 342 -10.17 -16.48 11.33
CA HIS A 342 -10.96 -17.71 11.38
C HIS A 342 -12.36 -17.42 10.81
N GLU A 343 -13.32 -18.33 10.96
CA GLU A 343 -14.68 -18.08 10.46
C GLU A 343 -15.42 -16.99 11.26
N ARG A 344 -15.23 -16.96 12.59
CA ARG A 344 -15.90 -16.01 13.49
C ARG A 344 -14.96 -15.29 14.46
N LYS A 345 -13.66 -15.32 14.20
CA LYS A 345 -12.64 -14.83 15.12
C LYS A 345 -11.48 -14.20 14.35
N VAL A 346 -10.91 -13.14 14.92
CA VAL A 346 -9.62 -12.61 14.51
C VAL A 346 -8.63 -12.85 15.65
N GLU A 347 -7.55 -13.55 15.36
CA GLU A 347 -6.54 -13.96 16.32
C GLU A 347 -5.20 -13.28 16.01
N PRO A 348 -4.73 -12.36 16.88
CA PRO A 348 -3.40 -11.78 16.74
C PRO A 348 -2.31 -12.82 17.05
N ILE A 349 -1.25 -12.82 16.24
CA ILE A 349 -0.07 -13.68 16.40
C ILE A 349 1.18 -12.80 16.28
N SER A 350 1.93 -12.70 17.38
CA SER A 350 3.19 -11.96 17.43
C SER A 350 4.36 -12.86 17.04
N MET A 351 5.18 -12.38 16.10
CA MET A 351 6.46 -12.97 15.73
C MET A 351 7.57 -12.24 16.49
N THR A 352 8.24 -12.91 17.43
CA THR A 352 9.15 -12.28 18.38
C THR A 352 10.55 -12.85 18.27
N VAL A 353 11.56 -11.97 18.26
CA VAL A 353 12.96 -12.37 18.41
C VAL A 353 13.29 -12.39 19.91
N PRO A 354 13.66 -13.54 20.50
CA PRO A 354 13.93 -13.61 21.93
C PRO A 354 15.25 -12.90 22.27
N ARG A 355 15.15 -11.67 22.79
CA ARG A 355 16.26 -10.91 23.36
C ARG A 355 16.04 -10.70 24.86
N LYS A 356 17.13 -10.68 25.63
CA LYS A 356 17.13 -10.40 27.08
C LYS A 356 17.65 -8.99 27.32
N SER A 357 16.95 -7.99 26.79
CA SER A 357 17.35 -6.59 26.87
C SER A 357 16.12 -5.70 26.82
N ASP A 358 16.05 -4.73 27.73
CA ASP A 358 15.03 -3.68 27.72
C ASP A 358 15.46 -2.47 26.85
N LEU A 359 16.69 -2.47 26.36
CA LEU A 359 17.19 -1.47 25.42
C LEU A 359 16.65 -1.71 24.01
N PHE A 360 16.42 -0.62 23.28
CA PHE A 360 16.05 -0.65 21.88
C PHE A 360 17.05 -1.47 21.05
N GLN A 361 16.53 -2.44 20.28
CA GLN A 361 17.34 -3.35 19.46
C GLN A 361 17.48 -2.80 18.04
N GLY A 362 18.38 -1.83 17.84
CA GLY A 362 18.58 -1.19 16.54
C GLY A 362 19.01 -2.16 15.42
N ASP A 363 19.57 -3.33 15.75
CA ASP A 363 19.87 -4.36 14.77
C ASP A 363 18.62 -5.08 14.23
N LEU A 364 17.53 -5.12 14.99
CA LEU A 364 16.24 -5.71 14.57
C LEU A 364 15.34 -4.68 13.88
N TYR A 365 15.56 -3.40 14.16
CA TYR A 365 14.74 -2.29 13.72
C TYR A 365 15.62 -1.24 13.02
N PRO A 366 16.12 -1.52 11.80
CA PRO A 366 16.67 -0.46 10.97
C PRO A 366 15.60 0.59 10.66
N ASP A 367 16.01 1.75 10.17
CA ASP A 367 15.05 2.78 9.77
C ASP A 367 14.11 2.23 8.69
N THR A 368 12.80 2.40 8.92
CA THR A 368 11.73 1.80 8.12
C THR A 368 10.96 2.88 7.36
N ALA A 369 10.16 2.50 6.37
CA ALA A 369 9.34 3.45 5.62
C ALA A 369 8.35 4.20 6.54
N GLY A 370 8.41 5.54 6.50
CA GLY A 370 7.55 6.44 7.27
C GLY A 370 6.17 6.64 6.65
N LEU A 371 5.43 7.61 7.21
CA LEU A 371 4.16 8.10 6.65
C LEU A 371 4.37 9.17 5.56
N GLU A 372 5.52 9.83 5.55
CA GLU A 372 5.76 10.92 4.61
C GLU A 372 6.08 10.33 3.23
N PRO A 373 5.31 10.69 2.19
CA PRO A 373 5.62 10.26 0.83
C PRO A 373 6.89 10.97 0.37
N SER A 374 7.68 10.28 -0.45
CA SER A 374 8.89 10.84 -1.06
C SER A 374 8.57 11.78 -2.22
N LEU A 375 7.47 11.53 -2.92
CA LEU A 375 7.05 12.26 -4.12
C LEU A 375 5.58 12.67 -4.03
N LEU A 376 5.23 13.78 -4.67
CA LEU A 376 3.84 14.05 -5.02
C LEU A 376 3.41 13.19 -6.22
N ALA A 377 2.10 13.06 -6.43
CA ALA A 377 1.55 12.38 -7.61
C ALA A 377 2.12 12.98 -8.91
N GLU A 378 2.09 14.31 -9.04
CA GLU A 378 2.58 15.04 -10.22
C GLU A 378 4.06 14.74 -10.55
N ASP A 379 4.91 14.65 -9.54
CA ASP A 379 6.35 14.37 -9.71
C ASP A 379 6.58 12.95 -10.22
N TRP A 380 5.88 11.97 -9.65
CA TRP A 380 5.98 10.58 -10.08
C TRP A 380 5.43 10.37 -11.50
N ILE A 381 4.30 11.01 -11.82
CA ILE A 381 3.69 11.03 -13.16
C ILE A 381 4.64 11.67 -14.19
N ALA A 382 5.38 12.71 -13.78
CA ALA A 382 6.43 13.33 -14.59
C ALA A 382 7.68 12.44 -14.78
N GLY A 383 7.73 11.25 -14.15
CA GLY A 383 8.80 10.27 -14.31
C GLY A 383 9.88 10.31 -13.23
N GLN A 384 9.65 11.01 -12.11
CA GLN A 384 10.58 10.98 -10.99
C GLN A 384 10.44 9.68 -10.19
N ASP A 385 11.57 9.19 -9.69
CA ASP A 385 11.65 8.03 -8.81
C ASP A 385 12.39 8.44 -7.53
N ALA A 386 11.89 8.03 -6.37
CA ALA A 386 12.55 8.27 -5.09
C ALA A 386 12.30 7.10 -4.13
N PRO A 387 13.31 6.68 -3.35
CA PRO A 387 13.12 5.68 -2.31
C PRO A 387 12.24 6.22 -1.17
N PRO A 388 11.57 5.35 -0.39
CA PRO A 388 10.73 5.77 0.72
C PRO A 388 11.53 6.55 1.76
N LEU A 389 10.93 7.63 2.29
CA LEU A 389 11.51 8.36 3.42
C LEU A 389 11.53 7.47 4.66
N LEU A 390 12.72 7.26 5.23
CA LEU A 390 12.91 6.35 6.34
C LEU A 390 12.80 7.07 7.68
N VAL A 391 12.22 6.41 8.67
CA VAL A 391 12.08 6.89 10.05
C VAL A 391 12.58 5.83 11.02
N SER A 392 13.20 6.28 12.10
CA SER A 392 13.61 5.39 13.18
C SER A 392 12.44 4.99 14.06
N LEU A 393 12.39 3.72 14.47
CA LEU A 393 11.41 3.23 15.45
C LEU A 393 11.92 3.33 16.89
N SER A 394 13.06 3.99 17.13
CA SER A 394 13.58 4.21 18.47
C SER A 394 12.59 5.03 19.30
N GLY A 395 12.16 4.51 20.45
CA GLY A 395 11.15 5.16 21.29
C GLY A 395 9.70 4.78 20.96
N GLY A 396 9.50 3.90 19.96
CA GLY A 396 8.18 3.46 19.51
C GLY A 396 7.52 4.44 18.54
N TYR A 397 6.42 4.01 17.93
CA TYR A 397 5.66 4.82 16.99
C TYR A 397 4.41 5.38 17.66
N THR A 398 4.21 6.69 17.53
CA THR A 398 2.96 7.36 17.90
C THR A 398 2.27 7.81 16.63
N ALA A 399 1.10 7.23 16.35
CA ALA A 399 0.35 7.57 15.16
C ALA A 399 -0.14 9.03 15.23
N PRO A 400 0.11 9.87 14.20
CA PRO A 400 -0.32 11.25 14.21
C PRO A 400 -1.86 11.33 14.21
N PRO A 401 -2.47 12.40 14.76
CA PRO A 401 -3.91 12.59 14.66
C PRO A 401 -4.34 12.69 13.20
N SER A 402 -5.58 12.26 12.92
CA SER A 402 -6.20 12.35 11.60
C SER A 402 -6.15 13.80 11.09
N LYS A 403 -5.67 13.98 9.86
CA LYS A 403 -5.72 15.27 9.17
C LYS A 403 -6.92 15.25 8.23
N SER A 404 -7.89 16.14 8.47
CA SER A 404 -9.17 16.21 7.72
C SER A 404 -9.06 16.46 6.20
N ASN A 405 -7.87 16.64 5.61
CA ASN A 405 -7.69 17.12 4.22
C ASN A 405 -6.53 16.45 3.44
N THR A 406 -6.01 15.31 3.88
CA THR A 406 -4.85 14.64 3.21
C THR A 406 -5.14 14.19 1.78
N LEU A 407 -6.39 13.82 1.48
CA LEU A 407 -6.77 13.39 0.13
C LEU A 407 -6.73 14.55 -0.88
N ARG A 408 -7.12 15.78 -0.51
CA ARG A 408 -7.29 16.91 -1.45
C ARG A 408 -6.31 18.08 -1.26
N GLY A 409 -5.45 18.04 -0.26
CA GLY A 409 -4.50 19.12 0.06
C GLY A 409 -3.09 18.84 -0.44
N ARG A 410 -2.40 19.84 -0.99
CA ARG A 410 -0.96 19.77 -1.33
C ARG A 410 -0.13 19.80 -0.03
N PRO A 411 0.51 18.70 0.38
CA PRO A 411 1.44 18.77 1.51
C PRO A 411 2.73 19.45 1.06
N LYS A 412 3.30 20.28 1.93
CA LYS A 412 4.67 20.79 1.71
C LYS A 412 5.63 19.65 1.98
N LEU A 413 6.26 19.10 0.94
CA LEU A 413 7.40 18.19 1.10
C LEU A 413 8.56 18.97 1.74
N LEU A 414 9.21 18.37 2.74
CA LEU A 414 10.42 18.93 3.34
C LEU A 414 11.56 18.84 2.30
N PRO A 415 12.36 19.91 2.09
CA PRO A 415 13.50 19.86 1.20
C PRO A 415 14.50 18.81 1.71
N GLN A 416 14.92 17.88 0.83
CA GLN A 416 15.98 16.94 1.16
C GLN A 416 17.29 17.70 1.39
N THR A 417 17.72 17.80 2.65
CA THR A 417 19.04 18.33 2.97
C THR A 417 20.07 17.23 2.75
N ASN A 418 20.85 17.34 1.66
CA ASN A 418 22.10 16.62 1.52
C ASN A 418 23.01 16.98 2.72
N SER A 419 23.28 16.01 3.57
CA SER A 419 24.17 16.17 4.72
C SER A 419 25.63 16.22 4.23
N SER A 420 26.19 17.43 4.22
CA SER A 420 27.64 17.61 4.30
C SER A 420 27.96 18.58 5.43
N THR A 421 28.63 18.02 6.45
CA THR A 421 29.55 18.63 7.42
C THR A 421 29.49 20.14 7.68
N ALA A 422 29.14 20.54 8.92
CA ALA A 422 30.05 21.24 9.84
C ALA A 422 29.37 21.63 11.16
N SER A 423 30.22 21.79 12.16
CA SER A 423 30.00 21.88 13.61
C SER A 423 29.63 23.27 14.14
N THR A 424 29.06 23.27 15.36
CA THR A 424 29.18 24.27 16.46
C THR A 424 28.70 25.71 16.24
N ALA A 425 27.68 26.11 17.00
CA ALA A 425 27.84 27.03 18.16
C ALA A 425 26.47 27.36 18.78
N SER A 426 26.43 27.40 20.11
CA SER A 426 25.31 27.91 20.90
C SER A 426 25.42 29.43 21.09
N SER A 427 24.28 30.11 21.29
CA SER A 427 23.97 30.92 22.49
C SER A 427 23.03 32.11 22.22
N ALA A 428 22.23 32.38 23.27
CA ALA A 428 21.54 33.62 23.65
C ALA A 428 20.37 34.10 22.76
N ALA A 429 19.10 34.03 23.17
CA ALA A 429 18.40 34.62 24.33
C ALA A 429 18.07 36.12 24.20
N ALA A 430 16.75 36.38 24.22
CA ALA A 430 16.04 37.40 25.01
C ALA A 430 15.47 38.66 24.32
N SER A 431 14.28 39.02 24.85
CA SER A 431 13.56 40.31 24.85
C SER A 431 12.60 40.52 23.67
N ARG A 432 11.31 40.90 23.84
CA ARG A 432 10.57 41.57 24.93
C ARG A 432 9.07 41.27 24.81
N GLU A 433 8.41 41.09 25.95
CA GLU A 433 6.96 41.30 26.15
C GLU A 433 6.72 42.66 26.86
N MET A 434 5.44 43.04 26.96
CA MET A 434 4.77 44.26 27.48
C MET A 434 4.26 45.18 26.36
N GLU A 435 2.99 45.57 26.28
CA GLU A 435 2.07 45.88 27.39
C GLU A 435 0.58 45.96 26.97
N SER A 436 -0.30 45.69 27.94
CA SER A 436 -1.68 46.17 28.20
C SER A 436 -2.78 46.09 27.11
N GLU A 437 -3.88 45.37 27.29
CA GLU A 437 -5.05 45.56 28.19
C GLU A 437 -5.96 46.77 27.86
N ALA A 438 -7.19 46.49 27.39
CA ALA A 438 -8.44 47.07 27.90
C ALA A 438 -9.69 46.41 27.26
N MET A 439 -10.71 46.23 28.11
CA MET A 439 -11.92 45.42 27.99
C MET A 439 -13.02 45.97 27.06
N GLU A 440 -13.72 45.03 26.40
CA GLU A 440 -15.17 44.75 26.45
C GLU A 440 -16.16 45.93 26.70
N GLN A 441 -17.05 46.20 25.73
CA GLN A 441 -18.52 46.06 25.85
C GLN A 441 -19.30 46.58 24.61
N VAL A 442 -20.04 45.65 23.97
CA VAL A 442 -21.49 45.69 23.68
C VAL A 442 -22.10 46.60 22.57
N GLN A 443 -22.88 45.91 21.72
CA GLN A 443 -24.11 46.28 20.99
C GLN A 443 -24.05 46.68 19.49
N VAL A 444 -24.40 45.69 18.66
CA VAL A 444 -25.47 45.70 17.63
C VAL A 444 -25.46 46.80 16.56
N GLY A 445 -25.25 46.37 15.30
CA GLY A 445 -25.91 46.95 14.13
C GLY A 445 -24.99 47.24 12.94
N ARG A 446 -24.63 46.23 12.12
CA ARG A 446 -24.33 46.41 10.68
C ARG A 446 -24.20 45.10 9.89
N GLU A 447 -25.19 44.21 9.97
CA GLU A 447 -25.35 43.16 8.95
C GLU A 447 -26.05 43.78 7.74
N THR A 448 -25.30 44.32 6.78
CA THR A 448 -25.77 44.56 5.38
C THR A 448 -24.66 45.05 4.44
N GLU A 449 -23.46 45.41 4.90
CA GLU A 449 -22.39 45.91 4.01
C GLU A 449 -21.32 44.86 3.62
N GLY A 450 -21.13 43.79 4.41
CA GLY A 450 -20.08 42.78 4.13
C GLY A 450 -20.37 41.83 2.96
N GLY A 451 -21.63 41.72 2.53
CA GLY A 451 -22.02 40.87 1.39
C GLY A 451 -21.69 41.50 0.03
N VAL A 452 -21.89 42.81 -0.10
CA VAL A 452 -21.66 43.55 -1.36
C VAL A 452 -20.16 43.66 -1.67
N GLU A 453 -19.33 43.79 -0.63
CA GLU A 453 -17.87 43.91 -0.78
C GLU A 453 -17.19 42.57 -1.12
N ARG A 454 -17.75 41.44 -0.63
CA ARG A 454 -17.32 40.09 -1.03
C ARG A 454 -17.72 39.75 -2.47
N VAL A 455 -18.96 40.04 -2.86
CA VAL A 455 -19.45 39.80 -4.23
C VAL A 455 -18.67 40.64 -5.24
N ARG A 456 -18.33 41.89 -4.92
CA ARG A 456 -17.46 42.72 -5.77
C ARG A 456 -16.06 42.14 -5.94
N LYS A 457 -15.45 41.61 -4.88
CA LYS A 457 -14.14 40.95 -4.98
C LYS A 457 -14.18 39.67 -5.82
N GLU A 458 -15.27 38.91 -5.73
CA GLU A 458 -15.48 37.70 -6.53
C GLU A 458 -15.69 38.04 -8.02
N ASP A 459 -16.45 39.10 -8.32
CA ASP A 459 -16.64 39.59 -9.69
C ASP A 459 -15.34 40.14 -10.29
N ASP A 460 -14.54 40.88 -9.52
CA ASP A 460 -13.24 41.39 -9.95
C ASP A 460 -12.27 40.21 -10.25
N GLN A 461 -12.22 39.20 -9.37
CA GLN A 461 -11.42 37.99 -9.59
C GLN A 461 -11.87 37.19 -10.82
N LEU A 462 -13.18 37.07 -11.05
CA LEU A 462 -13.71 36.40 -12.23
C LEU A 462 -13.35 37.16 -13.52
N SER A 463 -13.34 38.49 -13.46
CA SER A 463 -12.97 39.35 -14.58
C SER A 463 -11.49 39.23 -14.96
N ASP A 464 -10.61 39.09 -13.97
CA ASP A 464 -9.17 38.86 -14.17
C ASP A 464 -8.92 37.50 -14.81
N ILE A 465 -9.57 36.44 -14.30
CA ILE A 465 -9.48 35.08 -14.86
C ILE A 465 -9.98 35.04 -16.31
N LEU A 466 -11.09 35.72 -16.62
CA LEU A 466 -11.62 35.79 -17.98
C LEU A 466 -10.66 36.52 -18.94
N THR A 467 -9.93 37.51 -18.44
CA THR A 467 -8.93 38.25 -19.21
C THR A 467 -7.71 37.38 -19.49
N GLU A 468 -7.26 36.61 -18.51
CA GLU A 468 -6.15 35.66 -18.66
C GLU A 468 -6.50 34.52 -19.64
N ILE A 469 -7.71 33.97 -19.55
CA ILE A 469 -8.21 32.95 -20.51
C ILE A 469 -8.24 33.50 -21.94
N ARG A 470 -8.63 34.76 -22.15
CA ARG A 470 -8.58 35.39 -23.48
C ARG A 470 -7.16 35.57 -23.99
N ALA A 471 -6.22 35.96 -23.12
CA ALA A 471 -4.81 36.08 -23.48
C ALA A 471 -4.20 34.72 -23.86
N LEU A 472 -4.50 33.66 -23.10
CA LEU A 472 -4.06 32.30 -23.41
C LEU A 472 -4.65 31.78 -24.73
N ARG A 473 -5.93 32.03 -25.00
CA ARG A 473 -6.55 31.68 -26.29
C ARG A 473 -5.87 32.38 -27.47
N ALA A 474 -5.51 33.66 -27.34
CA ALA A 474 -4.79 34.38 -28.38
C ALA A 474 -3.39 33.80 -28.62
N LEU A 475 -2.70 33.38 -27.56
CA LEU A 475 -1.37 32.76 -27.66
C LEU A 475 -1.43 31.39 -28.33
N VAL A 476 -2.44 30.56 -28.00
CA VAL A 476 -2.68 29.27 -28.66
C VAL A 476 -2.97 29.45 -30.15
N LEU A 477 -3.79 30.43 -30.53
CA LEU A 477 -4.06 30.74 -31.94
C LEU A 477 -2.80 31.19 -32.69
N ALA A 478 -1.97 32.02 -32.06
CA ALA A 478 -0.69 32.45 -32.64
C ALA A 478 0.29 31.28 -32.81
N GLN A 479 0.34 30.36 -31.85
CA GLN A 479 1.14 29.14 -31.96
C GLN A 479 0.61 28.20 -33.04
N GLY A 480 -0.70 28.03 -33.17
CA GLY A 480 -1.32 27.25 -34.26
C GLY A 480 -0.94 27.79 -35.64
N HIS A 481 -1.00 29.11 -35.84
CA HIS A 481 -0.54 29.73 -37.10
C HIS A 481 0.96 29.53 -37.33
N ARG A 482 1.79 29.59 -36.28
CA ARG A 482 3.24 29.35 -36.40
C ARG A 482 3.54 27.90 -36.80
N ILE A 483 2.81 26.94 -36.24
CA ILE A 483 2.93 25.51 -36.58
C ILE A 483 2.56 25.29 -38.05
N ASP A 484 1.43 25.83 -38.52
CA ASP A 484 0.98 25.70 -39.92
C ASP A 484 1.99 26.31 -40.92
N VAL A 485 2.66 27.41 -40.55
CA VAL A 485 3.76 27.98 -41.36
C VAL A 485 4.99 27.06 -41.39
N LEU A 486 5.37 26.47 -40.25
CA LEU A 486 6.51 25.55 -40.17
C LEU A 486 6.23 24.24 -40.92
N GLU A 487 5.02 23.70 -40.82
CA GLU A 487 4.59 22.50 -41.56
C GLU A 487 4.66 22.73 -43.07
N ARG A 488 4.25 23.91 -43.56
CA ARG A 488 4.41 24.28 -44.98
C ARG A 488 5.86 24.47 -45.40
N GLN A 489 6.74 24.92 -44.50
CA GLN A 489 8.17 25.03 -44.79
C GLN A 489 8.83 23.66 -44.86
N VAL A 490 8.49 22.76 -43.95
CA VAL A 490 8.97 21.36 -43.95
C VAL A 490 8.50 20.63 -45.20
N ALA A 491 7.23 20.77 -45.59
CA ALA A 491 6.70 20.14 -46.81
C ALA A 491 7.43 20.61 -48.09
N ARG A 492 7.80 21.90 -48.18
CA ARG A 492 8.58 22.41 -49.33
C ARG A 492 10.01 21.84 -49.38
N ILE A 493 10.62 21.61 -48.22
CA ILE A 493 11.95 20.99 -48.11
C ILE A 493 11.89 19.50 -48.51
N GLU A 494 10.80 18.81 -48.15
CA GLU A 494 10.57 17.41 -48.53
C GLU A 494 10.27 17.24 -50.04
N ASP A 495 9.62 18.22 -50.67
CA ASP A 495 9.29 18.24 -52.10
C ASP A 495 10.44 18.73 -53.01
N GLY A 496 11.58 19.14 -52.43
CA GLY A 496 12.79 19.50 -53.19
C GLY A 496 12.79 20.90 -53.82
N ASP A 497 11.89 21.79 -53.40
CA ASP A 497 11.94 23.22 -53.75
C ASP A 497 12.77 23.97 -52.70
N VAL A 498 14.03 24.24 -53.07
CA VAL A 498 15.18 24.88 -52.38
C VAL A 498 16.23 23.89 -51.88
#